data_AF-A0AAN6Q1H3-F1
#
_entry.id   AF-A0AAN6Q1H3-F1
#
_cell.length_a   1.000
_cell.length_b   1.000
_cell.length_c   1.000
_cell.angle_alpha   90.00
_cell.angle_beta   90.00
_cell.angle_gamma   90.00
#
_symmetry.space_group_name_H-M   'P 1'
#
loop_
_entity.id
_entity.type
_entity.pdbx_description
1 polymer ?
#
loop_
_entity_poly.entity_id
_entity_poly.type
_entity_poly.pdbx_seq_one_letter_code
_entity_poly.pdbx_strand_id
1 'polypeptide(L)'
;MKTILALLPLFSAALAGQISSTCRNFTLDPTTEVLSGECKDGQGSNEAWQSTSLDLNTCLVYDDERDNIFWRQGGNFGAQCDSCHIVWTKDPIWGNQLINIACICSGTEASFEIDHSYIANKYGKLVCWPYS
;
A
#
# COMPACT_ATOMS: atom_id res chain seq x y z
N MET A 1 33.57 0.75 -37.75
CA MET A 1 32.33 1.14 -37.04
C MET A 1 32.05 0.10 -35.97
N LYS A 2 32.11 0.47 -34.69
CA LYS A 2 31.84 -0.45 -33.55
C LYS A 2 30.41 -0.21 -33.08
N THR A 3 29.51 -1.11 -33.45
CA THR A 3 28.14 -1.14 -32.94
C THR A 3 28.17 -1.65 -31.50
N ILE A 4 28.02 -0.73 -30.54
CA ILE A 4 27.79 -1.08 -29.14
C ILE A 4 26.30 -1.43 -29.04
N LEU A 5 25.97 -2.72 -28.89
CA LEU A 5 24.64 -3.14 -28.47
C LEU A 5 24.46 -2.74 -27.01
N ALA A 6 23.69 -1.69 -26.76
CA ALA A 6 23.23 -1.37 -25.42
C ALA A 6 22.17 -2.42 -25.02
N LEU A 7 22.53 -3.31 -24.08
CA LEU A 7 21.55 -4.09 -23.33
C LEU A 7 20.76 -3.10 -22.45
N LEU A 8 19.55 -2.76 -22.86
CA LEU A 8 18.58 -2.14 -21.97
C LEU A 8 18.17 -3.20 -20.93
N PRO A 9 18.44 -3.00 -19.63
CA PRO A 9 17.80 -3.83 -18.62
C PRO A 9 16.30 -3.59 -18.73
N LEU A 10 15.57 -4.62 -19.15
CA LEU A 10 14.13 -4.71 -18.91
C LEU A 10 13.95 -4.73 -17.39
N PHE A 11 13.83 -3.56 -16.78
CA PHE A 11 13.25 -3.45 -15.45
C PHE A 11 11.83 -3.97 -15.60
N SER A 12 11.62 -5.25 -15.24
CA SER A 12 10.29 -5.77 -14.99
C SER A 12 9.68 -4.85 -13.94
N ALA A 13 8.77 -3.98 -14.37
CA ALA A 13 7.81 -3.38 -13.48
C ALA A 13 7.05 -4.56 -12.88
N ALA A 14 7.45 -4.98 -11.68
CA ALA A 14 6.62 -5.84 -10.88
C ALA A 14 5.27 -5.11 -10.79
N LEU A 15 4.26 -5.69 -11.45
CA LEU A 15 2.88 -5.24 -11.28
C LEU A 15 2.65 -5.18 -9.78
N ALA A 16 2.07 -4.07 -9.31
CA ALA A 16 1.57 -3.95 -7.95
C ALA A 16 0.60 -5.11 -7.70
N GLY A 17 1.14 -6.22 -7.23
CA GLY A 17 0.38 -7.43 -6.94
C GLY A 17 -0.47 -7.14 -5.73
N GLN A 18 -1.69 -7.67 -5.76
CA GLN A 18 -2.65 -7.57 -4.67
C GLN A 18 -1.96 -7.86 -3.32
N ILE A 19 -1.77 -6.85 -2.46
CA ILE A 19 -0.93 -7.02 -1.26
C ILE A 19 -1.48 -8.10 -0.33
N SER A 20 -2.81 -8.26 -0.30
CA SER A 20 -3.51 -9.31 0.44
C SER A 20 -3.17 -10.74 -0.01
N SER A 21 -2.57 -10.91 -1.19
CA SER A 21 -2.06 -12.22 -1.64
C SER A 21 -0.74 -12.63 -0.96
N THR A 22 0.01 -11.65 -0.42
CA THR A 22 1.33 -11.87 0.17
C THR A 22 1.44 -11.39 1.63
N CYS A 23 0.40 -10.75 2.15
CA CYS A 23 0.30 -10.26 3.51
C CYS A 23 -1.08 -10.57 4.11
N ARG A 24 -1.18 -10.61 5.44
CA ARG A 24 -2.40 -10.94 6.18
C ARG A 24 -2.45 -10.25 7.55
N ASN A 25 -3.57 -10.44 8.24
CA ASN A 25 -3.77 -9.99 9.62
C ASN A 25 -3.53 -8.49 9.79
N PHE A 26 -4.03 -7.70 8.84
CA PHE A 26 -3.85 -6.26 8.84
C PHE A 26 -4.59 -5.59 10.00
N THR A 27 -3.91 -4.65 10.64
CA THR A 27 -4.48 -3.74 11.64
C THR A 27 -4.02 -2.32 11.33
N LEU A 28 -4.86 -1.35 11.66
CA LEU A 28 -4.53 0.07 11.54
C LEU A 28 -4.66 0.72 12.91
N ASP A 29 -3.60 1.37 13.36
CA ASP A 29 -3.66 2.24 14.52
C ASP A 29 -4.25 3.60 14.09
N PRO A 30 -5.44 4.00 14.58
CA PRO A 30 -6.13 5.21 14.15
C PRO A 30 -5.53 6.50 14.75
N THR A 31 -4.53 6.40 15.63
CA THR A 31 -3.86 7.54 16.28
C THR A 31 -2.48 7.83 15.68
N THR A 32 -1.83 6.81 15.13
CA THR A 32 -0.49 6.92 14.53
C THR A 32 -0.48 6.64 13.04
N GLU A 33 -1.64 6.25 12.47
CA GLU A 33 -1.82 5.86 11.08
C GLU A 33 -0.84 4.77 10.60
N VAL A 34 -0.38 3.94 11.55
CA VAL A 34 0.53 2.84 11.27
C VAL A 34 -0.28 1.61 10.87
N LEU A 35 -0.12 1.17 9.63
CA LEU A 35 -0.63 -0.09 9.12
C LEU A 35 0.33 -1.21 9.53
N SER A 36 -0.15 -2.19 10.27
CA SER A 36 0.62 -3.37 10.68
C SER A 36 0.03 -4.65 10.09
N GLY A 37 0.86 -5.67 9.92
CA GLY A 37 0.42 -6.98 9.45
C GLY A 37 1.56 -8.00 9.42
N GLU A 38 1.30 -9.14 8.79
CA GLU A 38 2.29 -10.18 8.55
C GLU A 38 2.48 -10.38 7.05
N CYS A 39 3.71 -10.37 6.56
CA CYS A 39 4.04 -10.49 5.14
C CYS A 39 5.04 -11.62 4.89
N LYS A 40 4.91 -12.30 3.74
CA LYS A 40 5.86 -13.34 3.31
C LYS A 40 7.21 -12.74 2.95
N ASP A 41 8.30 -13.34 3.41
CA ASP A 41 9.67 -12.85 3.17
C ASP A 41 10.32 -13.30 1.85
N GLY A 42 9.68 -14.22 1.13
CA GLY A 42 10.21 -14.76 -0.11
C GLY A 42 9.11 -15.26 -1.02
N GLN A 43 9.52 -16.06 -2.00
CA GLN A 43 8.63 -16.77 -2.92
C GLN A 43 8.93 -18.27 -2.80
N GLY A 44 7.91 -19.09 -2.53
CA GLY A 44 8.02 -20.56 -2.56
C GLY A 44 7.69 -21.25 -1.23
N SER A 45 7.98 -22.55 -1.15
CA SER A 45 7.50 -23.44 -0.08
C SER A 45 8.12 -23.22 1.31
N ASN A 46 9.16 -22.38 1.41
CA ASN A 46 9.91 -22.12 2.65
C ASN A 46 9.81 -20.67 3.10
N GLU A 47 8.82 -19.92 2.60
CA GLU A 47 8.57 -18.55 3.03
C GLU A 47 8.13 -18.49 4.49
N ALA A 48 8.66 -17.52 5.24
CA ALA A 48 8.23 -17.22 6.58
C ALA A 48 7.37 -15.95 6.60
N TRP A 49 6.44 -15.90 7.55
CA TRP A 49 5.62 -14.72 7.81
C TRP A 49 6.37 -13.81 8.77
N GLN A 50 6.62 -12.58 8.33
CA GLN A 50 7.32 -11.56 9.10
C GLN A 50 6.31 -10.50 9.54
N SER A 51 6.28 -10.18 10.83
CA SER A 51 5.55 -9.01 11.32
C SER A 51 6.21 -7.74 10.77
N THR A 52 5.39 -6.83 10.28
CA THR A 52 5.85 -5.59 9.69
C THR A 52 4.83 -4.49 9.90
N SER A 53 5.30 -3.25 9.87
CA SER A 53 4.49 -2.06 9.95
C SER A 53 4.93 -1.01 8.95
N LEU A 54 4.00 -0.14 8.56
CA LEU A 54 4.21 0.97 7.66
C LEU A 54 3.45 2.18 8.19
N ASP A 55 4.17 3.25 8.47
CA ASP A 55 3.56 4.57 8.69
C ASP A 55 3.02 5.10 7.36
N LEU A 56 1.69 5.17 7.25
CA LEU A 56 1.01 5.60 6.03
C LEU A 56 1.21 7.09 5.75
N ASN A 57 1.54 7.91 6.75
CA ASN A 57 1.87 9.33 6.54
C ASN A 57 3.13 9.51 5.68
N THR A 58 3.98 8.48 5.58
CA THR A 58 5.17 8.53 4.73
C THR A 58 4.85 8.54 3.24
N CYS A 59 3.65 8.12 2.83
CA CYS A 59 3.28 8.05 1.41
C CYS A 59 1.82 8.30 1.05
N LEU A 60 0.97 8.69 1.99
CA LEU A 60 -0.41 9.12 1.69
C LEU A 60 -0.60 10.60 2.00
N VAL A 61 -1.41 11.26 1.19
CA VAL A 61 -1.83 12.66 1.37
C VAL A 61 -3.33 12.75 1.15
N TYR A 62 -4.01 13.63 1.89
CA TYR A 62 -5.37 14.02 1.58
C TYR A 62 -5.35 15.22 0.64
N ASP A 63 -6.20 15.20 -0.39
CA ASP A 63 -6.36 16.29 -1.34
C ASP A 63 -7.75 16.91 -1.16
N ASP A 64 -7.80 18.07 -0.50
CA ASP A 64 -9.03 18.83 -0.22
C ASP A 64 -9.81 19.17 -1.52
N GLU A 65 -9.15 19.32 -2.67
CA GLU A 65 -9.81 19.65 -3.94
C GLU A 65 -10.57 18.45 -4.52
N ARG A 66 -10.12 17.23 -4.19
CA ARG A 66 -10.70 15.97 -4.67
C ARG A 66 -11.46 15.20 -3.61
N ASP A 67 -11.48 15.72 -2.38
CA ASP A 67 -12.10 15.11 -1.20
C ASP A 67 -11.72 13.63 -1.04
N ASN A 68 -10.44 13.31 -1.25
CA ASN A 68 -9.99 11.93 -1.15
C ASN A 68 -8.52 11.78 -0.77
N ILE A 69 -8.15 10.57 -0.34
CA ILE A 69 -6.77 10.20 -0.03
C ILE A 69 -6.08 9.68 -1.29
N PHE A 70 -4.83 10.10 -1.49
CA PHE A 70 -4.00 9.71 -2.63
C PHE A 70 -2.62 9.29 -2.19
N TRP A 71 -1.96 8.51 -3.04
CA TRP A 71 -0.54 8.26 -2.87
C TRP A 71 0.26 9.51 -3.23
N ARG A 72 1.18 9.87 -2.35
CA ARG A 72 2.20 10.90 -2.57
C ARG A 72 3.37 10.64 -1.63
N GLN A 73 4.56 10.45 -2.19
CA GLN A 73 5.79 10.35 -1.40
C GLN A 73 5.96 11.57 -0.47
N GLY A 74 6.23 11.30 0.81
CA GLY A 74 6.36 12.35 1.82
C GLY A 74 5.09 13.16 1.97
N GLY A 75 3.93 12.51 1.81
CA GLY A 75 2.64 13.06 2.19
C GLY A 75 2.56 13.28 3.71
N ASN A 76 1.34 13.36 4.22
CA ASN A 76 1.03 13.39 5.66
C ASN A 76 -0.49 13.51 5.81
N PHE A 77 -1.24 12.52 5.33
CA PHE A 77 -2.72 12.60 5.33
C PHE A 77 -3.30 12.72 6.76
N GLY A 78 -2.65 12.14 7.78
CA GLY A 78 -3.04 12.23 9.19
C GLY A 78 -3.02 13.67 9.75
N ALA A 79 -2.45 14.65 9.04
CA ALA A 79 -2.59 16.05 9.41
C ALA A 79 -4.04 16.57 9.26
N GLN A 80 -4.84 15.95 8.40
CA GLN A 80 -6.21 16.36 8.07
C GLN A 80 -7.22 15.23 8.29
N CYS A 81 -6.75 14.00 8.48
CA CYS A 81 -7.55 12.80 8.62
C CYS A 81 -7.44 12.20 10.01
N ASP A 82 -8.55 11.70 10.54
CA ASP A 82 -8.62 10.94 11.77
C ASP A 82 -9.57 9.73 11.62
N SER A 83 -9.75 8.98 12.72
CA SER A 83 -10.75 7.90 12.83
C SER A 83 -10.62 6.81 11.75
N CYS A 84 -9.39 6.55 11.33
CA CYS A 84 -9.10 5.62 10.26
C CYS A 84 -9.36 4.17 10.65
N HIS A 85 -9.91 3.39 9.72
CA HIS A 85 -10.14 1.96 9.92
C HIS A 85 -10.02 1.18 8.60
N ILE A 86 -9.78 -0.12 8.71
CA ILE A 86 -9.71 -1.01 7.55
C ILE A 86 -11.13 -1.38 7.12
N VAL A 87 -11.39 -1.27 5.82
CA VAL A 87 -12.63 -1.70 5.19
C VAL A 87 -12.32 -2.77 4.15
N TRP A 88 -13.00 -3.91 4.27
CA TRP A 88 -12.94 -4.98 3.29
C TRP A 88 -14.06 -4.78 2.27
N THR A 89 -13.70 -4.47 1.04
CA THR A 89 -14.66 -4.35 -0.06
C THR A 89 -14.52 -5.55 -0.98
N LYS A 90 -15.49 -5.71 -1.89
CA LYS A 90 -15.43 -6.74 -2.93
C LYS A 90 -14.98 -6.07 -4.23
N ASP A 91 -13.96 -6.64 -4.87
CA ASP A 91 -13.56 -6.26 -6.22
C ASP A 91 -14.75 -6.46 -7.17
N PRO A 92 -15.23 -5.41 -7.85
CA PRO A 92 -16.39 -5.52 -8.73
C PRO A 92 -16.10 -6.30 -10.02
N ILE A 93 -14.84 -6.47 -10.40
CA ILE A 93 -14.38 -7.14 -11.63
C ILE A 93 -14.12 -8.62 -11.33
N TRP A 94 -13.35 -8.92 -10.30
CA TRP A 94 -12.84 -10.28 -10.04
C TRP A 94 -13.51 -10.95 -8.82
N GLY A 95 -14.22 -10.20 -8.00
CA GLY A 95 -15.01 -10.72 -6.87
C GLY A 95 -14.20 -11.16 -5.65
N ASN A 96 -12.88 -11.02 -5.67
CA ASN A 96 -11.98 -11.14 -4.51
C ASN A 96 -12.22 -10.01 -3.51
N GLN A 97 -11.77 -10.20 -2.27
CA GLN A 97 -11.81 -9.14 -1.25
C GLN A 97 -10.64 -8.18 -1.47
N LEU A 98 -10.92 -6.89 -1.39
CA LEU A 98 -9.94 -5.81 -1.42
C LEU A 98 -9.82 -5.17 -0.05
N ILE A 99 -8.60 -4.78 0.28
CA ILE A 99 -8.29 -4.00 1.48
C ILE A 99 -8.29 -2.53 1.12
N ASN A 100 -9.08 -1.76 1.85
CA ASN A 100 -9.09 -0.30 1.80
C ASN A 100 -8.90 0.25 3.20
N ILE A 101 -8.50 1.51 3.28
CA ILE A 101 -8.71 2.32 4.47
C ILE A 101 -9.81 3.34 4.20
N ALA A 102 -10.61 3.59 5.23
CA ALA A 102 -11.54 4.71 5.28
C ALA A 102 -11.20 5.55 6.51
N CYS A 103 -11.20 6.87 6.33
CA CYS A 103 -10.90 7.85 7.36
C CYS A 103 -11.90 9.00 7.28
N ILE A 104 -11.99 9.78 8.35
CA ILE A 104 -12.68 11.07 8.32
C ILE A 104 -11.62 12.15 8.10
N CYS A 105 -11.65 12.77 6.93
CA CYS A 105 -10.71 13.82 6.54
C CYS A 105 -11.47 15.13 6.40
N SER A 106 -11.05 16.18 7.11
CA SER A 106 -11.73 17.49 7.07
C SER A 106 -13.26 17.42 7.30
N GLY A 107 -13.75 16.40 8.01
CA GLY A 107 -15.17 16.17 8.31
C GLY A 107 -15.95 15.32 7.29
N THR A 108 -15.31 14.85 6.22
CA THR A 108 -15.89 13.97 5.19
C THR A 108 -15.21 12.62 5.18
N GLU A 109 -15.92 11.58 4.72
CA GLU A 109 -15.34 10.25 4.58
C GLU A 109 -14.48 10.20 3.30
N ALA A 110 -13.22 9.82 3.46
CA ALA A 110 -12.28 9.62 2.37
C ALA A 110 -11.68 8.21 2.46
N SER A 111 -11.27 7.66 1.32
CA SER A 111 -10.79 6.28 1.26
C SER A 111 -9.59 6.10 0.35
N PHE A 112 -8.77 5.11 0.67
CA PHE A 112 -7.66 4.71 -0.16
C PHE A 112 -7.66 3.19 -0.31
N GLU A 113 -7.70 2.71 -1.55
CA GLU A 113 -7.49 1.29 -1.83
C GLU A 113 -6.04 0.96 -1.55
N ILE A 114 -5.79 -0.03 -0.68
CA ILE A 114 -4.44 -0.52 -0.39
C ILE A 114 -4.07 -1.62 -1.39
N ASP A 115 -5.04 -2.45 -1.77
CA ASP A 115 -4.74 -3.77 -2.31
C ASP A 115 -4.06 -3.74 -3.69
N HIS A 116 -4.52 -2.92 -4.62
CA HIS A 116 -3.86 -2.69 -5.92
C HIS A 116 -3.16 -1.33 -6.01
N SER A 117 -2.50 -0.94 -4.92
CA SER A 117 -1.97 0.41 -4.77
C SER A 117 -0.44 0.46 -4.77
N TYR A 118 0.06 1.60 -4.36
CA TYR A 118 1.46 1.87 -4.11
C TYR A 118 1.91 1.41 -2.71
N ILE A 119 1.18 0.52 -2.04
CA ILE A 119 1.61 -0.16 -0.83
C ILE A 119 1.88 -1.62 -1.20
N ALA A 120 3.08 -2.12 -0.89
CA ALA A 120 3.53 -3.43 -1.34
C ALA A 120 4.24 -4.22 -0.24
N ASN A 121 4.33 -5.53 -0.46
CA ASN A 121 5.24 -6.39 0.28
C ASN A 121 6.60 -6.46 -0.43
N LYS A 122 7.66 -6.02 0.24
CA LYS A 122 9.04 -6.18 -0.20
C LYS A 122 9.80 -7.08 0.78
N TYR A 123 9.88 -8.36 0.46
CA TYR A 123 10.61 -9.38 1.24
C TYR A 123 10.21 -9.38 2.73
N GLY A 124 8.91 -9.42 3.01
CA GLY A 124 8.36 -9.50 4.35
C GLY A 124 8.16 -8.13 5.01
N LYS A 125 8.35 -7.04 4.27
CA LYS A 125 8.18 -5.67 4.76
C LYS A 125 7.10 -4.95 3.98
N LEU A 126 6.17 -4.33 4.70
CA LEU A 126 5.26 -3.35 4.12
C LEU A 126 6.05 -2.10 3.76
N VAL A 127 5.86 -1.65 2.52
CA VAL A 127 6.57 -0.51 1.99
C VAL A 127 5.67 0.32 1.08
N CYS A 128 5.99 1.61 0.98
CA CYS A 128 5.50 2.43 -0.12
C CYS A 128 6.32 2.11 -1.39
N TRP A 129 5.66 1.85 -2.51
CA TRP A 129 6.26 1.58 -3.82
C TRP A 129 6.06 2.82 -4.72
N PRO A 130 6.94 3.14 -5.70
CA PRO A 130 8.12 2.40 -6.16
C PRO A 130 9.39 2.52 -5.31
N TYR A 131 9.33 3.14 -4.13
CA TYR A 131 10.54 3.46 -3.38
C TYR A 131 10.48 3.04 -1.91
N SER A 132 11.29 2.03 -1.60
CA SER A 132 11.83 1.70 -0.26
C SER A 132 13.12 0.93 -0.40
#